data_AF-A0A357EJB9-F1
#
_entry.id   AF-A0A357EJB9-F1
#
_cell.length_a   1.000
_cell.length_b   1.000
_cell.length_c   1.000
_cell.angle_alpha   90.00
_cell.angle_beta   90.00
_cell.angle_gamma   90.00
#
_symmetry.space_group_name_H-M   'P 1'
#
loop_
_entity.id
_entity.type
_entity.pdbx_description
1 polymer ?
#
loop_
_entity_poly.entity_id
_entity_poly.type
_entity_poly.pdbx_seq_one_letter_code
_entity_poly.pdbx_strand_id
1 'polypeptide(L)'
;MRQLLGSFFILCVTLLGAVQVGAHSAKHAEPVKSFHGGQSLAAGPYHLELVAKDGELLLYVSDHSDKPIPTEGAKAKATIQQGFEKTNEQVELTPAGENTLKGTGTFALSPETGIIVFLKLPQRDAHAARFTPLKGKS
;
A
#
# COMPACT_ATOMS: atom_id res chain seq x y z
N MET A 1 52.20 -5.95 56.69
CA MET A 1 51.70 -6.10 55.30
C MET A 1 50.60 -5.08 55.11
N ARG A 2 50.91 -3.96 54.44
CA ARG A 2 50.56 -3.68 53.02
C ARG A 2 49.05 -3.44 52.89
N GLN A 3 48.64 -2.16 52.86
CA GLN A 3 48.35 -1.38 51.62
C GLN A 3 46.88 -1.59 51.20
N LEU A 4 46.08 -0.66 50.66
CA LEU A 4 46.26 0.68 50.10
C LEU A 4 44.86 1.29 49.86
N LEU A 5 44.80 2.63 49.97
CA LEU A 5 43.99 3.61 49.22
C LEU A 5 43.13 3.13 48.02
N GLY A 6 41.95 3.74 47.91
CA GLY A 6 41.25 4.01 46.64
C GLY A 6 40.03 4.89 46.95
N SER A 7 40.04 6.22 46.81
CA SER A 7 40.34 7.08 45.66
C SER A 7 39.50 6.80 44.41
N PHE A 8 38.89 7.89 43.95
CA PHE A 8 38.58 8.24 42.57
C PHE A 8 37.12 8.17 42.11
N PHE A 9 36.48 9.33 42.32
CA PHE A 9 35.42 9.96 41.55
C PHE A 9 35.59 9.76 40.03
N ILE A 10 34.65 9.14 39.31
CA ILE A 10 34.48 9.36 37.86
C ILE A 10 32.99 9.46 37.53
N LEU A 11 32.64 10.68 37.12
CA LEU A 11 31.42 11.18 36.51
C LEU A 11 31.23 10.53 35.12
N CYS A 12 30.14 9.78 34.94
CA CYS A 12 29.79 9.20 33.64
C CYS A 12 29.08 10.26 32.79
N VAL A 13 29.80 10.89 31.85
CA VAL A 13 29.27 11.87 30.90
C VAL A 13 28.38 11.16 29.87
N THR A 14 27.09 11.51 29.84
CA THR A 14 26.13 11.09 28.82
C THR A 14 26.37 11.86 27.53
N LEU A 15 26.84 11.18 26.48
CA LEU A 15 27.01 11.75 25.15
C LEU A 15 25.69 11.64 24.37
N LEU A 16 24.93 12.74 24.29
CA LEU A 16 23.79 12.89 23.36
C LEU A 16 24.33 13.07 21.93
N GLY A 17 24.55 11.96 21.23
CA GLY A 17 24.77 11.98 19.78
C GLY A 17 23.43 12.07 19.05
N ALA A 18 23.08 13.25 18.54
CA ALA A 18 21.93 13.44 17.68
C ALA A 18 22.11 12.63 16.37
N VAL A 19 21.44 11.49 16.27
CA VAL A 19 21.31 10.77 15.00
C VAL A 19 20.51 11.63 14.04
N GLN A 20 21.17 12.10 12.99
CA GLN A 20 20.52 12.75 11.85
C GLN A 20 19.58 11.71 11.21
N VAL A 21 18.29 11.81 11.50
CA VAL A 21 17.25 11.07 10.78
C VAL A 21 17.17 11.68 9.39
N GLY A 22 17.75 11.01 8.41
CA GLY A 22 17.57 11.35 7.00
C GLY A 22 16.08 11.30 6.68
N ALA A 23 15.46 12.46 6.52
CA ALA A 23 14.14 12.56 5.92
C ALA A 23 14.26 12.04 4.49
N HIS A 24 13.76 10.82 4.23
CA HIS A 24 13.72 10.27 2.89
C HIS A 24 12.96 11.24 1.98
N SER A 25 13.66 11.92 1.08
CA SER A 25 13.02 12.56 -0.06
C SER A 25 12.22 11.48 -0.77
N ALA A 26 10.91 11.68 -0.89
CA ALA A 26 10.02 10.78 -1.59
C ALA A 26 10.46 10.71 -3.06
N LYS A 27 11.35 9.76 -3.36
CA LYS A 27 11.72 9.41 -4.73
C LYS A 27 10.39 9.11 -5.41
N HIS A 28 10.04 9.89 -6.43
CA HIS A 28 8.82 9.66 -7.20
C HIS A 28 8.79 8.18 -7.58
N ALA A 29 7.78 7.45 -7.10
CA ALA A 29 7.62 6.06 -7.45
C ALA A 29 7.59 5.97 -8.97
N GLU A 30 8.43 5.11 -9.55
CA GLU A 30 8.41 4.92 -10.99
C GLU A 30 7.00 4.51 -11.43
N PRO A 31 6.47 5.09 -12.51
CA PRO A 31 5.14 4.76 -12.97
C PRO A 31 5.06 3.28 -13.35
N VAL A 32 4.18 2.53 -12.69
CA VAL A 32 3.86 1.15 -13.06
C VAL A 32 2.94 1.18 -14.26
N LYS A 33 3.26 0.36 -15.27
CA LYS A 33 2.49 0.30 -16.51
C LYS A 33 1.06 -0.20 -16.24
N SER A 34 0.09 0.46 -16.86
CA SER A 34 -1.32 0.04 -16.91
C SER A 34 -1.62 -0.67 -18.22
N PHE A 35 -2.30 -1.81 -18.14
CA PHE A 35 -2.65 -2.66 -19.28
C PHE A 35 -4.16 -2.66 -19.58
N HIS A 36 -4.99 -2.29 -18.60
CA HIS A 36 -6.46 -2.38 -18.64
C HIS A 36 -7.15 -1.01 -18.51
N GLY A 37 -6.39 0.09 -18.61
CA GLY A 37 -6.91 1.47 -18.50
C GLY A 37 -7.16 1.94 -17.07
N GLY A 38 -6.66 1.19 -16.08
CA GLY A 38 -6.72 1.51 -14.67
C GLY A 38 -5.56 2.39 -14.19
N GLN A 39 -5.49 2.59 -12.88
CA GLN A 39 -4.29 3.09 -12.23
C GLN A 39 -3.46 1.90 -11.75
N SER A 40 -2.18 1.86 -12.12
CA SER A 40 -1.27 0.78 -11.71
C SER A 40 -0.27 1.28 -10.69
N LEU A 41 -0.04 0.50 -9.64
CA LEU A 41 0.85 0.81 -8.53
C LEU A 41 1.60 -0.44 -8.08
N ALA A 42 2.82 -0.27 -7.58
CA ALA A 42 3.54 -1.33 -6.89
C ALA A 42 2.99 -1.50 -5.47
N ALA A 43 2.76 -2.75 -5.07
CA ALA A 43 2.28 -3.14 -3.74
C ALA A 43 3.12 -4.32 -3.22
N GLY A 44 4.25 -4.00 -2.58
CA GLY A 44 5.25 -5.02 -2.23
C GLY A 44 5.76 -5.74 -3.50
N PRO A 45 5.68 -7.08 -3.57
CA PRO A 45 6.19 -7.87 -4.70
C PRO A 45 5.31 -7.84 -5.96
N TYR A 46 4.21 -7.08 -5.93
CA TYR A 46 3.17 -7.12 -6.97
C TYR A 46 3.02 -5.77 -7.66
N HIS A 47 2.62 -5.83 -8.93
CA HIS A 47 1.98 -4.72 -9.62
C HIS A 47 0.46 -4.94 -9.55
N LEU A 48 -0.24 -3.95 -9.01
CA LEU A 48 -1.68 -3.94 -8.90
C LEU A 48 -2.25 -2.88 -9.82
N GLU A 49 -3.10 -3.29 -10.74
CA GLU A 49 -3.86 -2.38 -11.59
C GLU A 49 -5.32 -2.35 -11.14
N LEU A 50 -5.80 -1.16 -10.74
CA LEU A 50 -7.20 -0.94 -10.38
C LEU A 50 -7.91 -0.19 -11.50
N VAL A 51 -8.89 -0.84 -12.13
CA VAL A 51 -9.90 -0.19 -12.96
C VAL A 51 -11.12 0.08 -12.08
N ALA A 52 -11.39 1.37 -11.85
CA ALA A 52 -12.50 1.81 -11.03
C ALA A 52 -13.55 2.53 -11.89
N LYS A 53 -14.82 2.14 -11.72
CA LYS A 53 -16.02 2.81 -12.25
C LYS A 53 -17.01 2.98 -11.11
N ASP A 54 -18.05 3.79 -11.32
CA ASP A 54 -19.13 3.89 -10.34
C ASP A 54 -19.73 2.51 -10.07
N GLY A 55 -19.82 2.14 -8.80
CA GLY A 55 -20.36 0.86 -8.33
C GLY A 55 -19.54 -0.40 -8.69
N GLU A 56 -18.40 -0.30 -9.39
CA GLU A 56 -17.62 -1.47 -9.82
C GLU A 56 -16.10 -1.25 -9.73
N LEU A 57 -15.40 -2.24 -9.14
CA LEU A 57 -13.94 -2.32 -9.11
C LEU A 57 -13.47 -3.61 -9.75
N LEU A 58 -12.45 -3.50 -10.62
CA LEU A 58 -11.65 -4.62 -11.11
C LEU A 58 -10.20 -4.41 -10.70
N LEU A 59 -9.61 -5.40 -10.06
CA LEU A 59 -8.21 -5.43 -9.66
C LEU A 59 -7.49 -6.54 -10.40
N TYR A 60 -6.48 -6.17 -11.19
CA TYR A 60 -5.58 -7.11 -11.85
C TYR A 60 -4.29 -7.23 -11.04
N VAL A 61 -3.78 -8.45 -10.92
CA VAL A 61 -2.58 -8.76 -10.14
C VAL A 61 -1.49 -9.32 -11.05
N SER A 62 -0.32 -8.72 -11.01
CA SER A 62 0.86 -9.23 -11.73
C SER A 62 2.12 -9.15 -10.85
N ASP A 63 3.17 -9.88 -11.25
CA ASP A 63 4.49 -9.73 -10.66
C ASP A 63 5.20 -8.47 -11.18
N HIS A 64 6.42 -8.22 -10.69
CA HIS A 64 7.25 -7.10 -11.12
C HIS A 64 7.69 -7.13 -12.60
N SER A 65 7.54 -8.28 -13.26
CA SER A 65 7.81 -8.47 -14.70
C SER A 65 6.52 -8.41 -15.53
N ASP A 66 5.44 -7.87 -14.95
CA ASP A 66 4.11 -7.76 -15.55
C ASP A 66 3.48 -9.11 -15.95
N LYS A 67 3.92 -10.22 -15.33
CA LYS A 67 3.30 -11.53 -15.56
C LYS A 67 2.07 -11.69 -14.66
N PRO A 68 0.92 -12.14 -15.20
CA PRO A 68 -0.30 -12.31 -14.42
C PRO A 68 -0.11 -13.34 -13.30
N ILE A 69 -0.58 -13.02 -12.09
CA ILE A 69 -0.58 -13.94 -10.94
C ILE A 69 -2.02 -14.41 -10.69
N PRO A 70 -2.28 -15.73 -10.65
CA PRO A 70 -3.62 -16.25 -10.37
C PRO A 70 -4.19 -15.74 -9.04
N THR A 71 -5.45 -15.31 -9.05
CA THR A 71 -6.14 -14.74 -7.88
C THR A 71 -7.04 -15.74 -7.16
N GLU A 72 -7.10 -16.99 -7.60
CA GLU A 72 -7.87 -18.03 -6.92
C GLU A 72 -7.45 -18.18 -5.46
N GLY A 73 -8.43 -18.22 -4.54
CA GLY A 73 -8.20 -18.29 -3.10
C GLY A 73 -7.65 -17.01 -2.47
N ALA A 74 -7.47 -15.93 -3.23
CA ALA A 74 -7.07 -14.64 -2.68
C ALA A 74 -8.19 -14.05 -1.79
N LYS A 75 -7.77 -13.28 -0.79
CA LYS A 75 -8.65 -12.45 0.03
C LYS A 75 -8.32 -11.00 -0.26
N ALA A 76 -9.30 -10.23 -0.73
CA ALA A 76 -9.09 -8.83 -1.04
C ALA A 76 -10.28 -7.97 -0.62
N LYS A 77 -9.98 -6.75 -0.17
CA LYS A 77 -10.98 -5.76 0.23
C LYS A 77 -10.55 -4.37 -0.18
N ALA A 78 -11.45 -3.62 -0.81
CA ALA A 78 -11.30 -2.22 -1.11
C ALA A 78 -12.02 -1.37 -0.05
N THR A 79 -11.38 -0.32 0.42
CA THR A 79 -12.00 0.74 1.23
C THR A 79 -12.02 2.00 0.40
N ILE A 80 -13.22 2.42 -0.01
CA ILE A 80 -13.46 3.62 -0.80
C ILE A 80 -13.59 4.79 0.16
N GLN A 81 -12.76 5.81 0.00
CA GLN A 81 -12.72 7.01 0.83
C GLN A 81 -13.13 8.21 -0.03
N GLN A 82 -14.22 8.88 0.36
CA GLN A 82 -14.70 10.09 -0.30
C GLN A 82 -14.46 11.31 0.60
N GLY A 83 -13.67 12.28 0.12
CA GLY A 83 -13.45 13.56 0.79
C GLY A 83 -12.97 13.47 2.25
N PHE A 84 -13.13 14.57 2.98
CA PHE A 84 -12.72 14.67 4.40
C PHE A 84 -13.73 14.03 5.37
N GLU A 85 -14.99 13.82 4.95
CA GLU A 85 -16.08 13.35 5.81
C GLU A 85 -16.13 11.83 6.06
N LYS A 86 -15.10 11.08 5.65
CA LYS A 86 -14.89 9.68 6.05
C LYS A 86 -16.10 8.75 5.80
N THR A 87 -16.93 9.00 4.77
CA THR A 87 -17.77 7.93 4.26
C THR A 87 -16.83 6.88 3.67
N ASN A 88 -16.69 5.78 4.41
CA ASN A 88 -15.87 4.64 4.03
C ASN A 88 -16.81 3.51 3.65
N GLU A 89 -16.99 3.26 2.36
CA GLU A 89 -17.63 2.04 1.88
C GLU A 89 -16.56 0.94 1.77
N GLN A 90 -16.88 -0.26 2.26
CA GLN A 90 -16.02 -1.43 2.10
C GLN A 90 -16.62 -2.36 1.06
N VAL A 91 -15.82 -2.73 0.06
CA VAL A 91 -16.20 -3.64 -1.00
C VAL A 91 -15.26 -4.84 -0.97
N GLU A 92 -15.83 -6.03 -0.78
CA GLU A 92 -15.08 -7.28 -0.94
C GLU A 92 -14.76 -7.50 -2.42
N LEU A 93 -13.53 -7.91 -2.72
CA LEU A 93 -13.12 -8.27 -4.08
C LEU A 93 -12.95 -9.78 -4.16
N THR A 94 -13.74 -10.42 -5.01
CA THR A 94 -13.75 -11.87 -5.20
C THR A 94 -13.09 -12.27 -6.52
N PRO A 95 -12.47 -13.45 -6.63
CA PRO A 95 -11.83 -13.89 -7.87
C PRO A 95 -12.82 -13.90 -9.03
N ALA A 96 -12.44 -13.33 -10.17
CA ALA A 96 -13.32 -13.14 -11.33
C ALA A 96 -12.72 -13.65 -12.65
N GLY A 97 -11.75 -14.57 -12.55
CA GLY A 97 -10.99 -15.13 -13.67
C GLY A 97 -9.50 -14.84 -13.53
N GLU A 98 -8.67 -15.71 -14.12
CA GLU A 98 -7.19 -15.65 -14.16
C GLU A 98 -6.55 -14.89 -12.99
N ASN A 99 -6.11 -13.65 -13.23
CA ASN A 99 -5.43 -12.77 -12.29
C ASN A 99 -6.30 -11.59 -11.82
N THR A 100 -7.62 -11.72 -11.93
CA THR A 100 -8.59 -10.65 -11.71
C THR A 100 -9.40 -10.88 -10.45
N LEU A 101 -9.65 -9.81 -9.70
CA LEU A 101 -10.59 -9.74 -8.60
C LEU A 101 -11.63 -8.66 -8.92
N LYS A 102 -12.91 -8.93 -8.63
CA LYS A 102 -14.03 -8.01 -8.87
C LYS A 102 -14.79 -7.73 -7.59
N GLY A 103 -15.23 -6.49 -7.42
CA GLY A 103 -16.21 -6.14 -6.38
C GLY A 103 -17.18 -5.08 -6.87
N THR A 104 -18.37 -5.07 -6.30
CA THR A 104 -19.44 -4.13 -6.63
C THR A 104 -20.02 -3.49 -5.37
N GLY A 105 -20.53 -2.26 -5.49
CA GLY A 105 -21.10 -1.50 -4.38
C GLY A 105 -22.01 -0.37 -4.86
N THR A 106 -22.29 0.58 -3.97
CA THR A 106 -23.16 1.74 -4.25
C THR A 106 -22.41 3.08 -4.33
N PHE A 107 -21.08 3.03 -4.28
CA PHE A 107 -20.22 4.21 -4.33
C PHE A 107 -20.21 4.88 -5.72
N ALA A 108 -20.06 6.20 -5.72
CA ALA A 108 -19.76 7.00 -6.90
C ALA A 108 -18.34 7.57 -6.80
N LEU A 109 -17.63 7.63 -7.92
CA LEU A 109 -16.28 8.17 -7.97
C LEU A 109 -16.30 9.68 -8.19
N SER A 110 -15.36 10.35 -7.52
CA SER A 110 -15.05 11.77 -7.70
C SER A 110 -13.53 11.97 -7.79
N PRO A 111 -13.04 13.12 -8.27
CA PRO A 111 -11.60 13.42 -8.31
C PRO A 111 -10.90 13.31 -6.95
N GLU A 112 -11.63 13.44 -5.85
CA GLU A 112 -11.13 13.30 -4.47
C GLU A 112 -11.17 11.86 -3.93
N THR A 113 -11.74 10.93 -4.70
CA THR A 113 -11.89 9.54 -4.25
C THR A 113 -10.53 8.86 -4.11
N GLY A 114 -10.25 8.37 -2.91
CA GLY A 114 -9.15 7.46 -2.63
C GLY A 114 -9.67 6.04 -2.45
N ILE A 115 -8.97 5.03 -2.94
CA ILE A 115 -9.32 3.62 -2.73
C ILE A 115 -8.13 2.89 -2.15
N ILE A 116 -8.26 2.35 -0.95
CA ILE A 116 -7.23 1.51 -0.34
C ILE A 116 -7.62 0.05 -0.58
N VAL A 117 -6.79 -0.69 -1.30
CA VAL A 117 -6.98 -2.12 -1.51
C VAL A 117 -6.00 -2.89 -0.66
N PHE A 118 -6.50 -3.83 0.14
CA PHE A 118 -5.71 -4.88 0.78
C PHE A 118 -5.86 -6.17 -0.01
N LEU A 119 -4.73 -6.81 -0.34
CA LEU A 119 -4.67 -8.08 -1.05
C LEU A 119 -3.83 -9.09 -0.24
N LYS A 120 -4.37 -10.28 -0.04
CA LYS A 120 -3.65 -11.44 0.46
C LYS A 120 -3.83 -12.61 -0.51
N LEU A 121 -2.76 -12.96 -1.22
CA LEU A 121 -2.72 -14.18 -2.03
C LEU A 121 -2.51 -15.42 -1.13
N PRO A 122 -2.93 -16.62 -1.57
CA PRO A 122 -2.71 -17.86 -0.83
C PRO A 122 -1.23 -18.05 -0.48
N GLN A 123 -0.94 -18.38 0.79
CA GLN A 123 0.42 -18.64 1.29
C GLN A 123 1.42 -17.47 1.11
N ARG A 124 0.92 -16.25 0.87
CA ARG A 124 1.74 -15.04 0.77
C ARG A 124 1.38 -14.01 1.83
N ASP A 125 2.27 -13.07 2.04
CA ASP A 125 2.03 -11.90 2.87
C ASP A 125 0.97 -10.98 2.25
N ALA A 126 0.28 -10.24 3.11
CA ALA A 126 -0.71 -9.27 2.67
C ALA A 126 -0.02 -7.96 2.30
N HIS A 127 -0.47 -7.34 1.21
CA HIS A 127 0.03 -6.05 0.75
C HIS A 127 -1.14 -5.09 0.51
N ALA A 128 -0.85 -3.80 0.54
CA ALA A 128 -1.84 -2.77 0.32
C ALA A 128 -1.34 -1.70 -0.66
N ALA A 129 -2.27 -1.12 -1.41
CA ALA A 129 -2.03 0.03 -2.26
C ALA A 129 -3.16 1.05 -2.12
N ARG A 130 -2.81 2.34 -2.20
CA ARG A 130 -3.76 3.46 -2.20
C ARG A 130 -3.83 4.07 -3.59
N PHE A 131 -5.00 3.97 -4.22
CA PHE A 131 -5.32 4.50 -5.53
C PHE A 131 -6.06 5.84 -5.41
N THR A 132 -5.90 6.67 -6.44
CA THR A 132 -6.63 7.91 -6.70
C THR A 132 -7.05 7.91 -8.19
N PRO A 133 -8.04 7.09 -8.57
CA PRO A 133 -8.26 6.65 -9.96
C PRO A 133 -8.65 7.76 -10.94
N LEU A 134 -9.13 8.90 -10.41
CA LEU A 134 -9.55 10.08 -11.18
C LEU A 134 -8.60 11.27 -11.05
N LYS A 135 -7.58 11.21 -10.18
CA LYS A 135 -6.64 12.32 -9.98
C LYS A 135 -5.76 12.48 -11.23
N GLY A 136 -5.83 13.64 -11.89
CA GLY A 136 -5.06 13.96 -13.10
C GLY A 136 -5.76 13.60 -14.42
N LYS A 137 -7.01 13.14 -14.39
CA LYS A 137 -7.90 12.97 -15.55
C LYS A 137 -8.90 14.14 -15.60
N SER A 138 -8.40 15.35 -15.83
CA SER A 138 -9.19 16.59 -16.00
C SER A 138 -8.92 17.19 -17.36
#